data_AF-A0A6V7LEQ9-F1
#
_entry.id   AF-A0A6V7LEQ9-F1
#
_cell.length_a   1.000
_cell.length_b   1.000
_cell.length_c   1.000
_cell.angle_alpha   90.00
_cell.angle_beta   90.00
_cell.angle_gamma   90.00
#
_symmetry.space_group_name_H-M   'P 1'
#
loop_
_entity.id
_entity.type
_entity.pdbx_description
1 polymer ?
#
loop_
_entity_poly.entity_id
_entity_poly.type
_entity_poly.pdbx_seq_one_letter_code
_entity_poly.pdbx_strand_id
1 'polypeptide(L)'
;FAADYARDKLIPNINKKVVELKNMLSGKAPTKPTAHEEVEVSETETKVPETPTEKRKSFRKTVSTTDDNIRHKGITDPELLSKLNSLPRPITREVQPGKFEKPKQIDVSEYIDGKRINYAKLLTDEVLAVDSLLVQAAKKNMDVAGTTALIALLEDNKLIVANVGDSRGVMCDSKGNAIPLSFDHKPQQQRERQRINKAG
;
A
#
# COMPACT_ATOMS: atom_id res chain seq x y z
N PHE A 1 4.81 -3.96 -9.28
CA PHE A 1 4.33 -2.66 -8.76
C PHE A 1 4.18 -2.65 -7.25
N ALA A 2 3.14 -3.25 -6.65
CA ALA A 2 2.91 -3.12 -5.20
C ALA A 2 4.09 -3.62 -4.34
N ALA A 3 4.67 -4.78 -4.67
CA ALA A 3 5.84 -5.33 -3.96
C ALA A 3 7.09 -4.44 -4.10
N ASP A 4 7.33 -3.91 -5.31
CA ASP A 4 8.47 -3.01 -5.58
C ASP A 4 8.28 -1.67 -4.87
N TYR A 5 7.07 -1.12 -4.92
CA TYR A 5 6.70 0.09 -4.21
C TYR A 5 6.90 -0.04 -2.69
N ALA A 6 6.46 -1.17 -2.11
CA ALA A 6 6.68 -1.44 -0.70
C ALA A 6 8.19 -1.53 -0.39
N ARG A 7 8.97 -2.25 -1.19
CA ARG A 7 10.43 -2.35 -1.01
C ARG A 7 11.12 -0.99 -1.05
N ASP A 8 10.80 -0.19 -2.06
CA ASP A 8 11.49 1.07 -2.37
C ASP A 8 11.09 2.21 -1.44
N LYS A 9 9.93 2.13 -0.78
CA LYS A 9 9.45 3.15 0.17
C LYS A 9 9.58 2.73 1.61
N LEU A 10 9.21 1.50 1.96
CA LEU A 10 9.12 1.06 3.35
C LEU A 10 10.50 0.93 4.00
N ILE A 11 11.46 0.26 3.35
CA ILE A 11 12.78 0.02 3.94
C ILE A 11 13.55 1.34 4.15
N PRO A 12 13.65 2.25 3.15
CA PRO A 12 14.35 3.52 3.35
C PRO A 12 13.70 4.41 4.42
N ASN A 13 12.36 4.45 4.47
CA ASN A 13 11.65 5.25 5.47
C ASN A 13 11.86 4.73 6.89
N ILE A 14 11.77 3.41 7.10
CA ILE A 14 12.06 2.78 8.40
C ILE A 14 13.49 3.11 8.81
N ASN A 15 14.48 2.88 7.92
CA ASN A 15 15.88 3.13 8.22
C ASN A 15 16.13 4.60 8.60
N LYS A 16 15.59 5.55 7.83
CA LYS A 16 15.72 6.99 8.10
C LYS A 16 15.17 7.34 9.49
N LYS A 17 13.96 6.90 9.81
CA LYS A 17 13.32 7.17 11.12
C LYS A 17 14.09 6.52 12.27
N VAL A 18 14.57 5.29 12.10
CA VAL A 18 15.36 4.60 13.13
C VAL A 18 16.67 5.33 13.40
N VAL A 19 17.37 5.79 12.35
CA VAL A 19 18.59 6.59 12.50
C VAL A 19 18.31 7.90 13.23
N GLU A 20 17.23 8.60 12.85
CA GLU A 20 16.80 9.83 13.52
C GLU A 20 16.51 9.61 15.01
N LEU A 21 15.75 8.57 15.35
CA LEU A 21 15.43 8.20 16.73
C LEU A 21 16.69 7.85 17.53
N LYS A 22 17.66 7.15 16.93
CA LYS A 22 18.94 6.83 17.59
C LYS A 22 19.80 8.08 17.81
N ASN A 23 19.80 9.02 16.85
CA ASN A 23 20.49 10.29 17.01
C ASN A 23 19.88 11.11 18.16
N MET A 24 18.55 11.15 18.27
CA MET A 24 17.85 11.80 19.38
C MET A 24 18.20 11.15 20.73
N LEU A 25 18.22 9.82 20.80
CA LEU A 25 18.57 9.09 22.03
C LEU A 25 20.04 9.25 22.45
N SER A 26 20.94 9.45 21.50
CA SER A 26 22.37 9.65 21.74
C SER A 26 22.74 11.13 21.97
N GLY A 27 21.78 12.06 21.89
CA GLY A 27 22.03 13.50 22.03
C GLY A 27 22.87 14.09 20.89
N LYS A 28 23.02 13.36 19.77
CA LYS A 28 23.79 13.82 18.62
C LYS A 28 22.92 14.78 17.81
N ALA A 29 23.41 16.00 17.58
CA ALA A 29 22.69 16.98 16.75
C ALA A 29 22.36 16.38 15.37
N PRO A 30 21.21 16.72 14.75
CA PRO A 30 20.80 16.13 13.49
C PRO A 30 21.88 16.36 12.44
N THR A 31 22.51 15.27 11.99
CA THR A 31 23.42 15.31 10.85
C THR A 31 22.58 15.66 9.63
N LYS A 32 22.81 16.85 9.06
CA LYS A 32 22.30 17.20 7.72
C LYS A 32 22.73 16.06 6.77
N PRO A 33 21.84 15.53 5.94
CA PRO A 33 22.25 14.58 4.93
C PRO A 33 23.26 15.26 4.01
N THR A 34 24.43 14.63 3.86
CA THR A 34 25.38 14.93 2.79
C THR A 34 24.64 14.80 1.46
N ALA A 35 24.69 15.86 0.64
CA ALA A 35 24.23 15.83 -0.74
C ALA A 35 25.02 14.78 -1.55
N HIS A 36 24.50 14.45 -2.74
CA HIS A 36 24.93 13.45 -3.74
C HIS A 36 24.25 12.08 -3.51
N GLU A 37 23.35 11.54 -4.33
CA GLU A 37 23.02 11.79 -5.75
C GLU A 37 21.49 11.88 -5.96
N GLU A 38 21.03 13.01 -6.47
CA GLU A 38 19.80 13.07 -7.25
C GLU A 38 20.13 12.53 -8.63
N VAL A 39 19.63 11.35 -8.98
CA VAL A 39 19.59 10.93 -10.38
C VAL A 39 18.33 11.55 -10.98
N GLU A 40 18.50 12.76 -11.52
CA GLU A 40 17.63 13.32 -12.55
C GLU A 40 17.64 12.36 -13.75
N VAL A 41 16.53 11.66 -13.99
CA VAL A 41 16.27 11.08 -15.31
C VAL A 41 15.57 12.16 -16.11
N SER A 42 16.36 12.91 -16.87
CA SER A 42 15.89 13.80 -17.92
C SER A 42 15.38 12.97 -19.09
N GLU A 43 14.10 13.10 -19.41
CA GLU A 43 13.52 12.64 -20.66
C GLU A 43 14.19 13.40 -21.81
N THR A 44 15.02 12.70 -22.60
CA THR A 44 15.51 13.21 -23.88
C THR A 44 14.83 12.45 -24.99
N GLU A 45 13.97 13.18 -25.72
CA GLU A 45 13.42 12.77 -27.00
C GLU A 45 14.56 12.43 -27.97
N THR A 46 14.50 11.27 -28.61
CA THR A 46 15.18 11.06 -29.89
C THR A 46 14.26 10.28 -30.83
N LYS A 47 13.98 10.94 -31.95
CA LYS A 47 13.10 10.55 -33.04
C LYS A 47 13.85 9.62 -34.03
N VAL A 48 13.10 9.02 -34.96
CA VAL A 48 13.48 8.47 -36.31
C VAL A 48 13.51 6.91 -36.38
N PRO A 49 12.98 6.22 -37.43
CA PRO A 49 11.74 6.40 -38.21
C PRO A 49 10.94 5.07 -38.43
N GLU A 50 9.79 5.17 -39.11
CA GLU A 50 8.76 4.16 -39.42
C GLU A 50 9.15 3.01 -40.38
N THR A 51 8.43 1.87 -40.35
CA THR A 51 7.59 1.32 -41.46
C THR A 51 6.93 -0.04 -41.11
N PRO A 52 5.86 -0.49 -41.82
CA PRO A 52 4.64 -1.03 -41.21
C PRO A 52 4.40 -2.53 -41.45
N THR A 53 3.64 -3.20 -40.59
CA THR A 53 2.91 -4.42 -40.98
C THR A 53 1.54 -4.52 -40.30
N GLU A 54 0.50 -4.57 -41.14
CA GLU A 54 -0.89 -4.87 -40.82
C GLU A 54 -1.08 -6.33 -40.39
N LYS A 55 -1.93 -6.61 -39.39
CA LYS A 55 -2.83 -7.79 -39.40
C LYS A 55 -4.19 -7.44 -38.77
N ARG A 56 -5.25 -7.79 -39.51
CA ARG A 56 -6.66 -7.47 -39.29
C ARG A 56 -7.36 -8.31 -38.21
N LYS A 57 -8.50 -7.74 -37.78
CA LYS A 57 -9.51 -8.14 -36.78
C LYS A 57 -10.21 -9.48 -37.03
N SER A 58 -10.68 -10.11 -35.95
CA SER A 58 -11.85 -11.01 -35.90
C SER A 58 -12.26 -11.15 -34.41
N PHE A 59 -13.51 -11.15 -33.91
CA PHE A 59 -14.85 -11.31 -34.47
C PHE A 59 -15.88 -10.43 -33.72
N ARG A 60 -16.95 -10.12 -34.44
CA ARG A 60 -18.13 -9.32 -34.14
C ARG A 60 -19.14 -10.13 -33.29
N LYS A 61 -19.78 -9.53 -32.27
CA LYS A 61 -21.12 -9.93 -31.82
C LYS A 61 -22.05 -8.72 -31.84
N THR A 62 -22.81 -8.68 -32.93
CA THR A 62 -24.17 -8.14 -33.15
C THR A 62 -24.61 -6.89 -32.38
N VAL A 63 -24.75 -5.82 -33.16
CA VAL A 63 -25.49 -4.59 -32.89
C VAL A 63 -26.99 -4.90 -32.93
N SER A 64 -27.72 -4.56 -31.87
CA SER A 64 -29.16 -4.31 -31.94
C SER A 64 -29.35 -2.80 -32.06
N THR A 65 -29.92 -2.39 -33.18
CA THR A 65 -30.29 -1.00 -33.49
C THR A 65 -31.55 -0.61 -32.72
N THR A 66 -31.42 0.31 -31.79
CA THR A 66 -32.43 1.34 -31.54
C THR A 66 -31.70 2.67 -31.47
N ASP A 67 -31.94 3.45 -32.51
CA ASP A 67 -31.55 4.84 -32.66
C ASP A 67 -32.48 5.66 -31.76
N ASP A 68 -31.94 6.35 -30.76
CA ASP A 68 -32.65 7.42 -30.05
C ASP A 68 -31.64 8.44 -29.52
N ASN A 69 -31.70 9.63 -30.13
CA ASN A 69 -31.01 10.85 -29.70
C ASN A 69 -31.41 11.21 -28.25
N ILE A 70 -30.60 10.85 -27.26
CA ILE A 70 -30.78 11.35 -25.89
C ILE A 70 -29.62 12.27 -25.53
N ARG A 71 -29.95 13.56 -25.51
CA ARG A 71 -29.14 14.65 -24.96
C ARG A 71 -28.67 14.26 -23.55
N HIS A 72 -27.37 14.33 -23.27
CA HIS A 72 -26.81 14.20 -21.93
C HIS A 72 -27.39 15.28 -20.99
N LYS A 73 -28.49 14.95 -20.31
CA LYS A 73 -28.82 15.54 -19.01
C LYS A 73 -28.51 14.46 -17.98
N GLY A 74 -27.55 14.72 -17.10
CA GLY A 74 -27.35 13.87 -15.93
C GLY A 74 -28.68 13.68 -15.21
N ILE A 75 -28.96 12.47 -14.75
CA ILE A 75 -30.15 12.19 -13.96
C ILE A 75 -29.98 12.94 -12.63
N THR A 76 -30.67 14.07 -12.48
CA THR A 76 -30.60 14.97 -11.33
C THR A 76 -31.66 14.66 -10.27
N ASP A 77 -32.24 13.45 -10.27
CA ASP A 77 -33.27 13.10 -9.31
C ASP A 77 -32.65 12.54 -8.02
N PRO A 78 -32.70 13.29 -6.90
CA PRO A 78 -32.15 12.86 -5.62
C PRO A 78 -32.84 11.62 -5.07
N GLU A 79 -34.11 11.36 -5.40
CA GLU A 79 -34.85 10.20 -4.91
C GLU A 79 -34.37 8.91 -5.60
N LEU A 80 -34.17 8.96 -6.92
CA LEU A 80 -33.59 7.84 -7.69
C LEU A 80 -32.16 7.52 -7.26
N LEU A 81 -31.36 8.55 -6.98
CA LEU A 81 -30.00 8.37 -6.44
C LEU A 81 -30.01 7.74 -5.05
N SER A 82 -30.96 8.12 -4.19
CA SER A 82 -31.11 7.51 -2.86
C SER A 82 -31.49 6.02 -2.94
N LYS A 83 -32.40 5.67 -3.86
CA LYS A 83 -32.83 4.28 -4.09
C LYS A 83 -31.70 3.44 -4.67
N LEU A 84 -30.95 3.97 -5.65
CA LEU A 84 -29.76 3.31 -6.20
C LEU A 84 -28.68 3.05 -5.15
N ASN A 85 -28.48 3.98 -4.21
CA ASN A 85 -27.54 3.80 -3.11
C ASN A 85 -28.03 2.80 -2.05
N SER A 86 -29.35 2.60 -1.92
CA SER A 86 -29.96 1.63 -0.99
C SER A 86 -30.00 0.18 -1.52
N LEU A 87 -29.81 -0.01 -2.83
CA LEU A 87 -29.78 -1.35 -3.42
C LEU A 87 -28.49 -2.07 -3.04
N PRO A 88 -28.56 -3.36 -2.62
CA PRO A 88 -27.37 -4.17 -2.42
C PRO A 88 -26.67 -4.31 -3.77
N ARG A 89 -25.47 -3.72 -3.88
CA ARG A 89 -24.67 -3.82 -5.10
C ARG A 89 -24.20 -5.28 -5.24
N PRO A 90 -24.26 -5.87 -6.44
CA PRO A 90 -23.57 -7.14 -6.67
C PRO A 90 -22.09 -6.99 -6.28
N ILE A 91 -21.47 -8.07 -5.79
CA ILE A 91 -20.04 -8.09 -5.46
C ILE A 91 -19.26 -7.94 -6.77
N THR A 92 -19.15 -6.72 -7.27
CA THR A 92 -18.31 -6.32 -8.38
C THR A 92 -16.99 -5.83 -7.81
N ARG A 93 -15.92 -5.87 -8.61
CA ARG A 93 -14.61 -5.27 -8.28
C ARG A 93 -14.65 -3.73 -8.16
N GLU A 94 -15.83 -3.13 -8.13
CA GLU A 94 -15.96 -1.68 -8.05
C GLU A 94 -15.71 -1.23 -6.61
N VAL A 95 -14.52 -0.67 -6.41
CA VAL A 95 -14.07 -0.12 -5.14
C VAL A 95 -14.91 1.11 -4.81
N GLN A 96 -15.67 1.07 -3.71
CA GLN A 96 -16.24 2.29 -3.13
C GLN A 96 -15.12 3.32 -2.94
N PRO A 97 -15.28 4.58 -3.38
CA PRO A 97 -14.34 5.64 -3.04
C PRO A 97 -14.42 5.87 -1.52
N GLY A 98 -13.61 5.12 -0.77
CA GLY A 98 -13.43 5.34 0.66
C GLY A 98 -12.91 6.75 0.92
N LYS A 99 -13.35 7.35 2.03
CA LYS A 99 -12.83 8.64 2.49
C LYS A 99 -11.32 8.49 2.68
N PHE A 100 -10.53 9.20 1.88
CA PHE A 100 -9.08 9.24 2.04
C PHE A 100 -8.75 10.12 3.26
N GLU A 101 -8.36 9.50 4.36
CA GLU A 101 -7.66 10.20 5.42
C GLU A 101 -6.20 10.34 4.99
N LYS A 102 -5.69 11.58 4.94
CA LYS A 102 -4.25 11.79 4.73
C LYS A 102 -3.49 11.19 5.91
N PRO A 103 -2.36 10.51 5.68
CA PRO A 103 -1.56 9.97 6.78
C PRO A 103 -1.19 11.11 7.73
N LYS A 104 -1.52 10.96 9.02
CA LYS A 104 -1.22 11.94 10.05
C LYS A 104 0.29 12.03 10.18
N GLN A 105 0.85 13.25 10.13
CA GLN A 105 2.25 13.47 10.46
C GLN A 105 2.40 13.31 11.97
N ILE A 106 2.97 12.19 12.38
CA ILE A 106 3.28 11.85 13.77
C ILE A 106 4.69 12.36 14.05
N ASP A 107 4.85 13.10 15.16
CA ASP A 107 6.18 13.54 15.59
C ASP A 107 7.05 12.33 15.95
N VAL A 108 8.31 12.37 15.53
CA VAL A 108 9.27 11.28 15.71
C VAL A 108 9.49 11.00 17.21
N SER A 109 9.38 12.02 18.05
CA SER A 109 9.46 11.92 19.50
C SER A 109 8.46 10.92 20.11
N GLU A 110 7.29 10.71 19.48
CA GLU A 110 6.23 9.82 19.99
C GLU A 110 6.63 8.34 19.95
N TYR A 111 7.65 7.99 19.18
CA TYR A 111 8.19 6.62 19.15
C TYR A 111 9.20 6.35 20.25
N ILE A 112 9.51 7.32 21.12
CA ILE A 112 10.47 7.14 22.21
C ILE A 112 9.70 6.89 23.51
N ASP A 113 9.95 5.73 24.13
CA ASP A 113 9.50 5.40 25.47
C ASP A 113 10.71 5.37 26.41
N GLY A 114 10.96 6.50 27.09
CA GLY A 114 12.14 6.71 27.92
C GLY A 114 13.44 6.66 27.10
N LYS A 115 14.20 5.56 27.24
CA LYS A 115 15.47 5.33 26.53
C LYS A 115 15.35 4.31 25.39
N ARG A 116 14.13 3.91 25.01
CA ARG A 116 13.87 2.84 24.06
C ARG A 116 12.97 3.31 22.93
N ILE A 117 13.16 2.71 21.76
CA ILE A 117 12.31 2.96 20.61
C ILE A 117 11.12 1.99 20.64
N ASN A 118 9.91 2.52 20.50
CA ASN A 118 8.68 1.76 20.30
C ASN A 118 8.55 1.35 18.83
N TYR A 119 9.24 0.25 18.49
CA TYR A 119 9.21 -0.31 17.13
C TYR A 119 7.83 -0.80 16.70
N ALA A 120 6.99 -1.25 17.63
CA ALA A 120 5.65 -1.73 17.30
C ALA A 120 4.81 -0.59 16.70
N LYS A 121 4.83 0.58 17.35
CA LYS A 121 4.15 1.78 16.85
C LYS A 121 4.78 2.30 15.56
N LEU A 122 6.11 2.41 15.53
CA LEU A 122 6.85 2.90 14.36
C LEU A 122 6.56 2.09 13.09
N LEU A 123 6.66 0.76 13.17
CA LEU A 123 6.42 -0.12 12.03
C LEU A 123 4.96 -0.09 11.59
N THR A 124 4.01 -0.03 12.55
CA THR A 124 2.58 0.07 12.23
C THR A 124 2.28 1.35 11.47
N ASP A 125 2.73 2.49 11.99
CA ASP A 125 2.47 3.80 11.40
C ASP A 125 3.13 3.92 10.02
N GLU A 126 4.34 3.38 9.85
CA GLU A 126 5.04 3.41 8.58
C GLU A 126 4.39 2.53 7.51
N VAL A 127 3.96 1.32 7.86
CA VAL A 127 3.20 0.45 6.95
C VAL A 127 1.91 1.13 6.49
N LEU A 128 1.15 1.74 7.41
CA LEU A 128 -0.10 2.44 7.08
C LEU A 128 0.14 3.68 6.20
N ALA A 129 1.23 4.42 6.44
CA ALA A 129 1.61 5.57 5.63
C ALA A 129 1.96 5.15 4.20
N VAL A 130 2.80 4.12 4.04
CA VAL A 130 3.18 3.60 2.71
C VAL A 130 1.99 3.00 1.98
N ASP A 131 1.10 2.27 2.66
CA ASP A 131 -0.12 1.72 2.06
C ASP A 131 -1.04 2.83 1.53
N SER A 132 -1.22 3.91 2.29
CA SER A 132 -1.99 5.08 1.86
C SER A 132 -1.42 5.74 0.60
N LEU A 133 -0.08 5.78 0.48
CA LEU A 133 0.60 6.32 -0.70
C LEU A 133 0.54 5.34 -1.89
N LEU A 134 0.65 4.04 -1.62
CA LEU A 134 0.50 2.98 -2.62
C LEU A 134 -0.89 3.05 -3.25
N VAL A 135 -1.95 3.17 -2.46
CA VAL A 135 -3.33 3.28 -2.96
C VAL A 135 -3.49 4.52 -3.86
N GLN A 136 -2.85 5.64 -3.52
CA GLN A 136 -2.86 6.85 -4.37
C GLN A 136 -2.14 6.63 -5.70
N ALA A 137 -0.96 5.99 -5.67
CA ALA A 137 -0.20 5.69 -6.87
C ALA A 137 -0.90 4.64 -7.75
N ALA A 138 -1.48 3.60 -7.14
CA ALA A 138 -2.25 2.57 -7.81
C ALA A 138 -3.49 3.15 -8.51
N LYS A 139 -4.22 4.06 -7.86
CA LYS A 139 -5.37 4.76 -8.47
C LYS A 139 -4.99 5.59 -9.69
N LYS A 140 -3.82 6.26 -9.67
CA LYS A 140 -3.32 7.03 -10.82
C LYS A 140 -2.98 6.13 -12.01
N ASN A 141 -2.43 4.96 -11.73
CA ASN A 141 -1.99 4.00 -12.75
C ASN A 141 -3.05 2.95 -13.11
N MET A 142 -4.26 3.05 -12.53
CA MET A 142 -5.33 2.04 -12.63
C MET A 142 -4.85 0.61 -12.31
N ASP A 143 -3.88 0.49 -11.40
CA ASP A 143 -3.36 -0.79 -10.92
C ASP A 143 -4.18 -1.28 -9.73
N VAL A 144 -4.40 -2.59 -9.66
CA VAL A 144 -5.15 -3.28 -8.59
C VAL A 144 -4.30 -4.32 -7.86
N ALA A 145 -2.99 -4.36 -8.12
CA ALA A 145 -2.07 -5.27 -7.46
C ALA A 145 -1.91 -4.93 -5.96
N GLY A 146 -1.80 -5.97 -5.15
CA GLY A 146 -1.42 -5.90 -3.74
C GLY A 146 -0.16 -6.71 -3.46
N THR A 147 0.38 -6.60 -2.24
CA THR A 147 1.52 -7.39 -1.77
C THR A 147 1.35 -7.77 -0.31
N THR A 148 2.00 -8.84 0.11
CA THR A 148 2.27 -9.11 1.53
C THR A 148 3.54 -8.37 1.97
N ALA A 149 3.75 -8.27 3.29
CA ALA A 149 5.00 -7.79 3.86
C ALA A 149 5.33 -8.53 5.16
N LEU A 150 6.54 -9.05 5.26
CA LEU A 150 7.11 -9.59 6.49
C LEU A 150 8.41 -8.83 6.77
N ILE A 151 8.43 -8.06 7.85
CA ILE A 151 9.53 -7.17 8.22
C ILE A 151 10.19 -7.75 9.47
N ALA A 152 11.50 -7.94 9.42
CA ALA A 152 12.32 -8.34 10.56
C ALA A 152 13.33 -7.22 10.85
N LEU A 153 13.22 -6.62 12.03
CA LEU A 153 14.16 -5.61 12.52
C LEU A 153 14.95 -6.22 13.68
N LEU A 154 16.27 -6.28 13.51
CA LEU A 154 17.19 -6.74 14.54
C LEU A 154 17.92 -5.53 15.13
N GLU A 155 17.72 -5.29 16.42
CA GLU A 155 18.50 -4.31 17.18
C GLU A 155 19.16 -5.01 18.36
N ASP A 156 20.50 -4.98 18.40
CA ASP A 156 21.31 -5.72 19.35
C ASP A 156 20.90 -7.20 19.39
N ASN A 157 20.29 -7.64 20.49
CA ASN A 157 19.80 -9.00 20.70
C ASN A 157 18.25 -9.09 20.67
N LYS A 158 17.58 -8.09 20.09
CA LYS A 158 16.11 -8.04 19.99
C LYS A 158 15.68 -8.11 18.53
N LEU A 159 14.93 -9.16 18.22
CA LEU A 159 14.29 -9.33 16.93
C LEU A 159 12.82 -8.89 17.04
N ILE A 160 12.44 -7.89 16.25
CA ILE A 160 11.07 -7.40 16.12
C ILE A 160 10.55 -7.84 14.76
N VAL A 161 9.39 -8.50 14.73
CA VAL A 161 8.77 -8.96 13.48
C VAL A 161 7.40 -8.31 13.31
N ALA A 162 7.16 -7.72 12.14
CA ALA A 162 5.86 -7.22 11.73
C ALA A 162 5.38 -7.98 10.48
N ASN A 163 4.16 -8.50 10.53
CA ASN A 163 3.56 -9.28 9.45
C ASN A 163 2.29 -8.62 8.92
N VAL A 164 2.18 -8.57 7.59
CA VAL A 164 1.01 -8.10 6.85
C VAL A 164 0.73 -9.08 5.74
N GLY A 165 -0.36 -9.83 5.89
CA GLY A 165 -0.79 -10.85 4.93
C GLY A 165 -0.40 -12.24 5.40
N ASP A 166 -0.18 -13.14 4.45
CA ASP A 166 -0.01 -14.57 4.72
C ASP A 166 1.41 -15.09 4.49
N SER A 167 2.38 -14.19 4.45
CA SER A 167 3.79 -14.55 4.65
C SER A 167 4.05 -14.96 6.10
N ARG A 168 5.12 -15.73 6.33
CA ARG A 168 5.43 -16.32 7.64
C ARG A 168 6.91 -16.21 8.00
N GLY A 169 7.19 -15.66 9.18
CA GLY A 169 8.50 -15.68 9.81
C GLY A 169 8.62 -16.87 10.76
N VAL A 170 9.73 -17.60 10.66
CA VAL A 170 10.06 -18.73 11.54
C VAL A 170 11.54 -18.64 11.89
N MET A 171 11.87 -18.87 13.15
CA MET A 171 13.25 -18.98 13.66
C MET A 171 13.54 -20.44 14.02
N CYS A 172 14.80 -20.86 13.87
CA CYS A 172 15.25 -22.16 14.34
C CYS A 172 16.02 -21.97 15.66
N ASP A 173 15.71 -22.76 16.68
CA ASP A 173 16.52 -22.78 17.91
C ASP A 173 17.79 -23.65 17.75
N SER A 174 18.67 -23.62 18.76
CA SER A 174 19.91 -24.40 18.75
C SER A 174 19.69 -25.93 18.76
N LYS A 175 18.46 -26.39 19.01
CA LYS A 175 18.07 -27.81 19.00
C LYS A 175 17.38 -28.20 17.69
N GLY A 176 17.24 -27.28 16.73
CA GLY A 176 16.57 -27.54 15.46
C GLY A 176 15.05 -27.33 15.47
N ASN A 177 14.46 -26.83 16.55
CA ASN A 177 13.02 -26.61 16.64
C ASN A 177 12.62 -25.31 15.93
N ALA A 178 11.54 -25.39 15.16
CA ALA A 178 10.92 -24.23 14.51
C ALA A 178 10.07 -23.44 15.50
N ILE A 179 10.41 -22.16 15.69
CA ILE A 179 9.70 -21.19 16.51
C ILE A 179 8.99 -20.19 15.59
N PRO A 180 7.65 -20.11 15.59
CA PRO A 180 6.94 -19.13 14.77
C PRO A 180 7.19 -17.71 15.29
N LEU A 181 7.57 -16.80 14.39
CA LEU A 181 7.76 -15.38 14.69
C LEU A 181 6.56 -14.53 14.26
N SER A 182 5.72 -15.04 13.37
CA SER A 182 4.49 -14.37 12.93
C SER A 182 3.35 -15.36 12.74
N PHE A 183 2.14 -14.81 12.65
CA PHE A 183 0.93 -15.55 12.32
C PHE A 183 0.33 -15.00 11.04
N ASP A 184 0.06 -15.88 10.08
CA ASP A 184 -0.57 -15.51 8.80
C ASP A 184 -1.92 -14.86 9.05
N HIS A 185 -2.26 -13.83 8.28
CA HIS A 185 -3.61 -13.28 8.24
C HIS A 185 -4.44 -14.07 7.23
N LYS A 186 -5.30 -14.96 7.73
CA LYS A 186 -6.19 -15.78 6.90
C LYS A 186 -7.65 -15.42 7.18
N PRO A 187 -8.52 -15.24 6.16
CA PRO A 187 -9.92 -14.85 6.35
C PRO A 187 -10.72 -15.78 7.28
N GLN A 188 -10.32 -17.05 7.39
CA GLN A 188 -10.98 -18.04 8.23
C GLN A 188 -10.67 -17.88 9.72
N GLN A 189 -9.59 -17.17 10.08
CA GLN A 189 -9.23 -16.91 11.47
C GLN A 189 -10.28 -16.04 12.15
N GLN A 190 -10.64 -16.37 13.39
CA GLN A 190 -11.75 -15.71 14.08
C GLN A 190 -11.58 -14.18 14.16
N ARG A 191 -10.39 -13.71 14.51
CA ARG A 191 -10.08 -12.27 14.59
C ARG A 191 -10.29 -11.56 13.25
N GLU A 192 -9.80 -12.18 12.17
CA GLU A 192 -9.87 -11.60 10.83
C GLU A 192 -11.27 -11.66 10.26
N ARG A 193 -11.97 -12.79 10.43
CA ARG A 193 -13.38 -12.93 10.07
C ARG A 193 -14.26 -11.91 10.77
N GLN A 194 -14.04 -11.67 12.07
CA GLN A 194 -14.76 -10.64 12.81
C GLN A 194 -14.46 -9.23 12.27
N ARG A 195 -13.20 -8.95 11.91
CA ARG A 195 -12.80 -7.66 11.32
C ARG A 195 -13.51 -7.42 9.98
N ILE A 196 -13.49 -8.43 9.11
CA ILE A 196 -14.14 -8.38 7.78
C ILE A 196 -15.65 -8.19 7.95
N ASN A 197 -16.33 -9.03 8.74
CA ASN A 197 -17.78 -8.93 8.93
C ASN A 197 -18.23 -7.58 9.52
N LYS A 198 -17.39 -6.92 10.33
CA LYS A 198 -17.68 -5.57 10.85
C LYS A 198 -17.55 -4.48 9.79
N ALA A 199 -16.75 -4.70 8.76
CA ALA A 199 -16.54 -3.75 7.67
C ALA A 199 -17.61 -3.86 6.55
N GLY A 200 -18.41 -4.93 6.55
CA GLY A 200 -19.46 -5.21 5.55
C GLY A 200 -19.03 -6.29 4.57
#